data_AF-A0A962W480-F1
#
_entry.id   AF-A0A962W480-F1
#
_cell.length_a   1.000
_cell.length_b   1.000
_cell.length_c   1.000
_cell.angle_alpha   90.00
_cell.angle_beta   90.00
_cell.angle_gamma   90.00
#
_symmetry.space_group_name_H-M   'P 1'
#
loop_
_entity.id
_entity.type
_entity.pdbx_description
1 polymer ?
#
loop_
_entity_poly.entity_id
_entity_poly.type
_entity_poly.pdbx_seq_one_letter_code
_entity_poly.pdbx_strand_id
1 'polypeptide(L)'
;MMTVSCTARTGPAPISGDVPEATGWRAEVVVKGLEHPWSIAWLPDGSALVTERAGRLRLIRDGQLDPEPIAGLPPALAFGQGGLLDVALHPDFADNRLVYLSFATGTPEANRTALARGRFDGHALRDTEVIFRNADPKSGGQHFGSRIVWLPDKTLLLNVSDGGNPPIGFKGENIRNQAQNLGTHFGKVLRLQDDGTAAPDNPFVGRPGAKPEIWTLGHRNIQGMTRDPVSGRIWANEHGARGGDELNVIEGGHNYGWPVVTYSIEYWGPKISDETSRPGIVDPILVWTPSKAPSGLTFYTGEVYPGWKGDLFSGALKFRQIRHLKLKGTRVVGEEKLTIGQRVRDVRQGPDGYLYVLTDEDDGALLRILPAEK
;
A
#
# COMPACT_ATOMS: atom_id res chain seq x y z
N MET A 1 18.40 -5.07 37.51
CA MET A 1 17.53 -5.20 36.31
C MET A 1 16.98 -3.82 36.00
N MET A 2 17.60 -3.11 35.05
CA MET A 2 17.04 -1.85 34.54
C MET A 2 15.93 -2.19 33.55
N THR A 3 14.71 -1.83 33.91
CA THR A 3 13.57 -1.78 32.99
C THR A 3 13.88 -0.70 31.95
N VAL A 4 14.38 -1.10 30.77
CA VAL A 4 14.46 -0.21 29.62
C VAL A 4 13.02 0.06 29.19
N SER A 5 12.46 1.15 29.73
CA SER A 5 11.22 1.73 29.23
C SER A 5 11.40 1.98 27.73
N CYS A 6 10.58 1.32 26.92
CA CYS A 6 10.55 1.46 25.47
C CYS A 6 9.94 2.83 25.15
N THR A 7 10.71 3.90 25.41
CA THR A 7 10.31 5.26 25.09
C THR A 7 10.37 5.42 23.59
N ALA A 8 9.24 5.84 22.99
CA ALA A 8 9.17 6.12 21.56
C ALA A 8 10.21 7.19 21.20
N ARG A 9 10.88 7.05 20.06
CA ARG A 9 11.86 8.05 19.60
C ARG A 9 11.15 9.36 19.34
N THR A 10 11.70 10.45 19.87
CA THR A 10 11.15 11.80 19.67
C THR A 10 11.70 12.42 18.38
N GLY A 11 10.91 13.31 17.78
CA GLY A 11 11.23 14.04 16.55
C GLY A 11 10.13 15.06 16.25
N PRO A 12 10.18 15.76 15.11
CA PRO A 12 9.21 16.81 14.78
C PRO A 12 7.79 16.29 14.52
N ALA A 13 7.65 15.07 13.99
CA ALA A 13 6.34 14.47 13.75
C ALA A 13 5.65 14.00 15.04
N PRO A 14 4.30 14.16 15.15
CA PRO A 14 3.54 13.64 16.27
C PRO A 14 3.56 12.11 16.31
N ILE A 15 3.53 11.55 17.52
CA ILE A 15 3.53 10.10 17.75
C ILE A 15 2.14 9.67 18.25
N SER A 16 1.59 8.63 17.65
CA SER A 16 0.30 8.04 17.99
C SER A 16 0.43 6.58 18.39
N GLY A 17 -0.25 6.21 19.47
CA GLY A 17 -0.26 4.87 20.06
C GLY A 17 -1.65 4.23 19.99
N ASP A 18 -2.19 3.81 21.13
CA ASP A 18 -3.59 3.40 21.20
C ASP A 18 -4.54 4.61 21.19
N VAL A 19 -5.74 4.43 20.67
CA VAL A 19 -6.75 5.49 20.51
C VAL A 19 -8.15 4.95 20.89
N PRO A 20 -9.13 5.83 21.13
CA PRO A 20 -10.50 5.41 21.46
C PRO A 20 -11.17 4.58 20.35
N GLU A 21 -12.04 3.66 20.76
CA GLU A 21 -12.89 2.91 19.84
C GLU A 21 -14.00 3.82 19.28
N ALA A 22 -14.21 3.78 17.96
CA ALA A 22 -15.34 4.42 17.31
C ALA A 22 -16.62 3.65 17.67
N THR A 23 -17.71 4.37 17.90
CA THR A 23 -19.03 3.79 18.21
C THR A 23 -19.97 3.90 17.01
N GLY A 24 -21.13 3.23 17.08
CA GLY A 24 -22.17 3.40 16.08
C GLY A 24 -21.89 2.72 14.74
N TRP A 25 -21.14 1.61 14.73
CA TRP A 25 -20.88 0.82 13.53
C TRP A 25 -20.96 -0.68 13.84
N ARG A 26 -21.18 -1.50 12.80
CA ARG A 26 -21.05 -2.96 12.81
C ARG A 26 -20.38 -3.44 11.53
N ALA A 27 -19.74 -4.61 11.56
CA ALA A 27 -19.24 -5.27 10.35
C ALA A 27 -20.21 -6.37 9.92
N GLU A 28 -20.45 -6.46 8.61
CA GLU A 28 -21.22 -7.53 7.97
C GLU A 28 -20.31 -8.28 7.01
N VAL A 29 -20.42 -9.61 6.99
CA VAL A 29 -19.68 -10.44 6.04
C VAL A 29 -20.43 -10.43 4.71
N VAL A 30 -19.74 -10.02 3.65
CA VAL A 30 -20.27 -10.06 2.28
C VAL A 30 -19.87 -11.39 1.63
N VAL A 31 -18.58 -11.72 1.67
CA VAL A 31 -18.00 -12.95 1.09
C VAL A 31 -16.97 -13.53 2.05
N LYS A 32 -16.85 -14.87 2.09
CA LYS A 32 -15.80 -15.64 2.77
C LYS A 32 -15.05 -16.54 1.77
N GLY A 33 -14.04 -17.28 2.23
CA GLY A 33 -13.31 -18.22 1.39
C GLY A 33 -12.28 -17.57 0.47
N LEU A 34 -11.83 -16.36 0.82
CA LEU A 34 -10.74 -15.68 0.12
C LEU A 34 -9.40 -16.04 0.78
N GLU A 35 -8.43 -16.51 0.02
CA GLU A 35 -7.12 -16.91 0.54
C GLU A 35 -6.14 -15.73 0.52
N HIS A 36 -5.90 -15.12 1.68
CA HIS A 36 -5.08 -13.92 1.81
C HIS A 36 -5.39 -12.85 0.73
N PRO A 37 -6.65 -12.37 0.64
CA PRO A 37 -7.02 -11.35 -0.33
C PRO A 37 -6.22 -10.06 -0.10
N TRP A 38 -5.67 -9.45 -1.15
CA TRP A 38 -4.70 -8.36 -1.05
C TRP A 38 -5.25 -6.98 -1.44
N SER A 39 -6.04 -6.91 -2.52
CA SER A 39 -6.65 -5.67 -3.02
C SER A 39 -8.00 -5.94 -3.67
N ILE A 40 -8.84 -4.91 -3.72
CA ILE A 40 -10.16 -4.92 -4.35
C ILE A 40 -10.31 -3.72 -5.31
N ALA A 41 -10.85 -3.98 -6.49
CA ALA A 41 -11.24 -2.96 -7.46
C ALA A 41 -12.69 -3.17 -7.93
N TRP A 42 -13.52 -2.13 -7.78
CA TRP A 42 -14.93 -2.15 -8.19
C TRP A 42 -15.07 -1.90 -9.69
N LEU A 43 -15.83 -2.76 -10.36
CA LEU A 43 -16.21 -2.62 -11.75
C LEU A 43 -17.41 -1.66 -11.88
N PRO A 44 -17.62 -1.03 -13.06
CA PRO A 44 -18.73 -0.09 -13.27
C PRO A 44 -20.13 -0.68 -13.06
N ASP A 45 -20.26 -2.01 -13.17
CA ASP A 45 -21.52 -2.73 -12.96
C ASP A 45 -21.79 -3.09 -11.48
N GLY A 46 -20.89 -2.70 -10.57
CA GLY A 46 -20.99 -3.00 -9.14
C GLY A 46 -20.31 -4.31 -8.70
N SER A 47 -19.85 -5.13 -9.65
CA SER A 47 -19.01 -6.30 -9.36
C SER A 47 -17.64 -5.87 -8.82
N ALA A 48 -16.87 -6.80 -8.26
CA ALA A 48 -15.52 -6.51 -7.75
C ALA A 48 -14.49 -7.56 -8.17
N LEU A 49 -13.33 -7.09 -8.59
CA LEU A 49 -12.13 -7.90 -8.75
C LEU A 49 -11.35 -7.90 -7.43
N VAL A 50 -10.95 -9.09 -6.95
CA VAL A 50 -10.17 -9.25 -5.72
C VAL A 50 -8.93 -10.08 -6.00
N THR A 51 -7.75 -9.56 -5.71
CA THR A 51 -6.50 -10.33 -5.80
C THR A 51 -6.32 -11.17 -4.54
N GLU A 52 -5.82 -12.38 -4.71
CA GLU A 52 -5.37 -13.26 -3.62
C GLU A 52 -3.86 -13.45 -3.74
N ARG A 53 -3.14 -13.31 -2.61
CA ARG A 53 -1.67 -13.37 -2.59
C ARG A 53 -1.14 -14.69 -3.17
N ALA A 54 -1.91 -15.77 -3.10
CA ALA A 54 -1.60 -17.06 -3.69
C ALA A 54 -1.45 -17.05 -5.23
N GLY A 55 -1.80 -15.95 -5.92
CA GLY A 55 -1.64 -15.80 -7.37
C GLY A 55 -2.94 -15.85 -8.16
N ARG A 56 -4.10 -15.68 -7.50
CA ARG A 56 -5.42 -15.78 -8.13
C ARG A 56 -6.11 -14.42 -8.17
N LEU A 57 -6.82 -14.13 -9.24
CA LEU A 57 -7.74 -13.01 -9.33
C LEU A 57 -9.17 -13.56 -9.25
N ARG A 58 -9.91 -13.10 -8.26
CA ARG A 58 -11.28 -13.53 -7.98
C ARG A 58 -12.25 -12.47 -8.45
N LEU A 59 -13.46 -12.90 -8.77
CA LEU A 59 -14.57 -12.03 -9.14
C LEU A 59 -15.72 -12.22 -8.15
N ILE A 60 -16.26 -11.11 -7.67
CA ILE A 60 -17.45 -11.07 -6.84
C ILE A 60 -18.56 -10.38 -7.64
N ARG A 61 -19.70 -11.05 -7.81
CA ARG A 61 -20.90 -10.53 -8.48
C ARG A 61 -22.10 -10.72 -7.59
N ASP A 62 -22.94 -9.70 -7.45
CA ASP A 62 -24.18 -9.78 -6.65
C ASP A 62 -23.95 -10.30 -5.22
N GLY A 63 -22.81 -9.94 -4.62
CA GLY A 63 -22.41 -10.38 -3.29
C GLY A 63 -21.93 -11.85 -3.20
N GLN A 64 -21.72 -12.52 -4.33
CA GLN A 64 -21.28 -13.91 -4.39
C GLN A 64 -19.91 -14.03 -5.05
N LEU A 65 -19.08 -14.91 -4.51
CA LEU A 65 -17.76 -15.24 -5.06
C LEU A 65 -17.92 -16.21 -6.23
N ASP A 66 -17.36 -15.87 -7.39
CA ASP A 66 -17.29 -16.79 -8.51
C ASP A 66 -16.45 -18.03 -8.09
N PRO A 67 -16.96 -19.26 -8.31
CA PRO A 67 -16.21 -20.47 -7.96
C PRO A 67 -14.87 -20.56 -8.67
N GLU A 68 -14.79 -20.08 -9.92
CA GLU A 68 -13.57 -20.15 -10.72
C GLU A 68 -12.79 -18.82 -10.66
N PRO A 69 -11.46 -18.86 -10.46
CA PRO A 69 -10.63 -17.67 -10.58
C PRO A 69 -10.55 -17.20 -12.04
N ILE A 70 -10.37 -15.90 -12.23
CA ILE A 70 -10.11 -15.29 -13.54
C ILE A 70 -8.81 -15.84 -14.12
N ALA A 71 -8.87 -16.31 -15.37
CA ALA A 71 -7.72 -16.82 -16.10
C ALA A 71 -6.95 -15.71 -16.85
N GLY A 72 -5.76 -16.04 -17.38
CA GLY A 72 -4.97 -15.15 -18.23
C GLY A 72 -3.99 -14.24 -17.49
N LEU A 73 -3.70 -14.54 -16.22
CA LEU A 73 -2.72 -13.79 -15.42
C LEU A 73 -1.28 -14.22 -15.72
N PRO A 74 -0.29 -13.32 -15.53
CA PRO A 74 1.10 -13.73 -15.50
C PRO A 74 1.38 -14.58 -14.23
N PRO A 75 2.35 -15.51 -14.27
CA PRO A 75 2.70 -16.30 -13.10
C PRO A 75 3.30 -15.41 -12.01
N ALA A 76 2.69 -15.42 -10.83
CA ALA A 76 3.17 -14.74 -9.65
C ALA A 76 3.98 -15.67 -8.74
N LEU A 77 5.00 -15.12 -8.09
CA LEU A 77 5.76 -15.80 -7.05
C LEU A 77 5.06 -15.58 -5.70
N ALA A 78 4.29 -16.57 -5.26
CA ALA A 78 3.73 -16.61 -3.91
C ALA A 78 4.81 -17.04 -2.90
N PHE A 79 5.50 -16.07 -2.29
CA PHE A 79 6.57 -16.35 -1.32
C PHE A 79 6.72 -15.21 -0.31
N GLY A 80 6.61 -15.54 0.99
CA GLY A 80 6.64 -14.55 2.07
C GLY A 80 5.50 -13.52 1.91
N GLN A 81 5.88 -12.25 1.76
CA GLN A 81 4.97 -11.13 1.50
C GLN A 81 4.64 -10.95 0.00
N GLY A 82 5.29 -11.70 -0.89
CA GLY A 82 5.10 -11.64 -2.34
C GLY A 82 3.96 -12.54 -2.82
N GLY A 83 3.43 -12.22 -3.99
CA GLY A 83 2.29 -12.91 -4.60
C GLY A 83 1.68 -12.07 -5.72
N LEU A 84 0.41 -12.32 -6.04
CA LEU A 84 -0.42 -11.32 -6.74
C LEU A 84 -0.87 -10.28 -5.71
N LEU A 85 -0.60 -9.00 -5.99
CA LEU A 85 -0.72 -7.93 -5.00
C LEU A 85 -1.84 -6.97 -5.41
N ASP A 86 -1.55 -5.83 -6.02
CA ASP A 86 -2.60 -4.83 -6.28
C ASP A 86 -3.37 -5.11 -7.56
N VAL A 87 -4.64 -4.69 -7.58
CA VAL A 87 -5.45 -4.58 -8.78
C VAL A 87 -5.99 -3.16 -8.90
N ALA A 88 -5.88 -2.59 -10.09
CA ALA A 88 -6.45 -1.28 -10.40
C ALA A 88 -7.05 -1.29 -11.81
N LEU A 89 -8.18 -0.62 -11.98
CA LEU A 89 -8.76 -0.38 -13.30
C LEU A 89 -8.11 0.83 -13.93
N HIS A 90 -7.90 0.81 -15.25
CA HIS A 90 -7.51 2.02 -15.99
C HIS A 90 -8.57 3.13 -15.80
N PRO A 91 -8.22 4.43 -15.79
CA PRO A 91 -9.21 5.51 -15.67
C PRO A 91 -10.32 5.46 -16.74
N ASP A 92 -9.97 5.05 -17.95
CA ASP A 92 -10.90 4.82 -19.08
C ASP A 92 -11.40 3.36 -19.19
N PHE A 93 -11.50 2.63 -18.07
CA PHE A 93 -11.87 1.21 -18.09
C PHE A 93 -13.21 0.92 -18.78
N ALA A 94 -14.17 1.84 -18.72
CA ALA A 94 -15.45 1.70 -19.40
C ALA A 94 -15.28 1.48 -20.91
N ASP A 95 -14.26 2.08 -21.52
CA ASP A 95 -13.99 2.01 -22.95
C ASP A 95 -12.95 0.93 -23.29
N ASN A 96 -11.84 0.90 -22.55
CA ASN A 96 -10.70 0.06 -22.91
C ASN A 96 -10.65 -1.27 -22.15
N ARG A 97 -11.43 -1.44 -21.08
CA ARG A 97 -11.47 -2.66 -20.26
C ARG A 97 -10.12 -3.10 -19.69
N LEU A 98 -9.15 -2.19 -19.55
CA LEU A 98 -7.80 -2.53 -19.08
C LEU A 98 -7.73 -2.63 -17.55
N VAL A 99 -7.25 -3.77 -17.07
CA VAL A 99 -6.95 -4.06 -15.67
C VAL A 99 -5.46 -4.15 -15.48
N TYR A 100 -4.95 -3.52 -14.42
CA TYR A 100 -3.55 -3.49 -14.04
C TYR A 100 -3.35 -4.33 -12.79
N LEU A 101 -2.29 -5.14 -12.81
CA LEU A 101 -1.93 -6.05 -11.73
C LEU A 101 -0.46 -5.86 -11.37
N SER A 102 -0.18 -5.61 -10.10
CA SER A 102 1.17 -5.66 -9.57
C SER A 102 1.40 -6.97 -8.82
N PHE A 103 2.60 -7.51 -8.93
CA PHE A 103 2.90 -8.84 -8.41
C PHE A 103 4.41 -9.05 -8.18
N ALA A 104 4.74 -10.01 -7.33
CA ALA A 104 6.10 -10.53 -7.22
C ALA A 104 6.34 -11.58 -8.32
N THR A 105 7.52 -11.58 -8.94
CA THR A 105 7.92 -12.57 -9.95
C THR A 105 9.39 -12.97 -9.79
N GLY A 106 9.81 -14.06 -10.43
CA GLY A 106 11.15 -14.65 -10.29
C GLY A 106 11.16 -15.84 -9.33
N THR A 107 12.26 -16.01 -8.58
CA THR A 107 12.43 -17.08 -7.58
C THR A 107 12.69 -16.50 -6.19
N PRO A 108 12.58 -17.27 -5.09
CA PRO A 108 12.94 -16.79 -3.75
C PRO A 108 14.32 -16.15 -3.63
N GLU A 109 15.29 -16.56 -4.46
CA GLU A 109 16.67 -16.06 -4.51
C GLU A 109 16.84 -14.83 -5.43
N ALA A 110 15.95 -14.66 -6.41
CA ALA A 110 16.03 -13.62 -7.42
C ALA A 110 14.63 -13.09 -7.81
N ASN A 111 13.90 -12.56 -6.83
CA ASN A 111 12.56 -12.00 -7.01
C ASN A 111 12.58 -10.49 -7.22
N ARG A 112 11.47 -9.97 -7.76
CA ARG A 112 11.26 -8.56 -8.06
C ARG A 112 9.76 -8.22 -8.10
N THR A 113 9.43 -6.96 -7.85
CA THR A 113 8.10 -6.41 -8.12
C THR A 113 7.94 -6.14 -9.63
N ALA A 114 6.78 -6.46 -10.18
CA ALA A 114 6.42 -6.27 -11.58
C ALA A 114 4.99 -5.69 -11.71
N LEU A 115 4.70 -5.13 -12.88
CA LEU A 115 3.39 -4.62 -13.28
C LEU A 115 3.00 -5.24 -14.62
N ALA A 116 1.78 -5.74 -14.69
CA ALA A 116 1.16 -6.22 -15.91
C ALA A 116 -0.16 -5.49 -16.17
N ARG A 117 -0.61 -5.49 -17.42
CA ARG A 117 -1.97 -5.12 -17.78
C ARG A 117 -2.57 -6.17 -18.70
N GLY A 118 -3.89 -6.29 -18.68
CA GLY A 118 -4.65 -7.15 -19.58
C GLY A 118 -6.06 -6.62 -19.76
N ARG A 119 -6.74 -7.03 -20.83
CA ARG A 119 -8.12 -6.62 -21.14
C ARG A 119 -9.11 -7.58 -20.50
N PHE A 120 -10.01 -7.08 -19.66
CA PHE A 120 -11.02 -7.88 -19.00
C PHE A 120 -12.28 -8.05 -19.87
N ASP A 121 -12.52 -9.29 -20.33
CA ASP A 121 -13.67 -9.65 -21.17
C ASP A 121 -14.94 -9.99 -20.37
N GLY A 122 -14.85 -9.95 -19.03
CA GLY A 122 -15.91 -10.37 -18.11
C GLY A 122 -15.62 -11.72 -17.43
N HIS A 123 -14.74 -12.56 -17.98
CA HIS A 123 -14.42 -13.89 -17.44
C HIS A 123 -12.92 -14.19 -17.39
N ALA A 124 -12.11 -13.51 -18.21
CA ALA A 124 -10.68 -13.69 -18.30
C ALA A 124 -9.97 -12.35 -18.57
N LEU A 125 -8.67 -12.31 -18.31
CA LEU A 125 -7.78 -11.30 -18.89
C LEU A 125 -7.25 -11.79 -20.24
N ARG A 126 -7.39 -10.96 -21.27
CA ARG A 126 -6.85 -11.16 -22.62
C ARG A 126 -5.67 -10.24 -22.85
N ASP A 127 -4.79 -10.65 -23.77
CA ASP A 127 -3.64 -9.85 -24.22
C ASP A 127 -2.77 -9.36 -23.05
N THR A 128 -2.63 -10.22 -22.03
CA THR A 128 -1.91 -9.86 -20.81
C THR A 128 -0.41 -9.73 -21.08
N GLU A 129 0.14 -8.57 -20.76
CA GLU A 129 1.55 -8.25 -20.93
C GLU A 129 2.16 -7.69 -19.65
N VAL A 130 3.42 -8.05 -19.38
CA VAL A 130 4.21 -7.46 -18.29
C VAL A 130 4.90 -6.20 -18.82
N ILE A 131 4.41 -5.04 -18.39
CA ILE A 131 4.82 -3.72 -18.88
C ILE A 131 5.94 -3.09 -18.05
N PHE A 132 6.14 -3.53 -16.81
CA PHE A 132 7.26 -3.10 -15.99
C PHE A 132 7.78 -4.23 -15.10
N ARG A 133 9.10 -4.25 -14.89
CA ARG A 133 9.79 -5.10 -13.91
C ARG A 133 10.85 -4.27 -13.23
N ASN A 134 10.93 -4.34 -11.90
CA ASN A 134 12.11 -3.84 -11.19
C ASN A 134 13.34 -4.55 -11.80
N ALA A 135 14.27 -3.75 -12.31
CA ALA A 135 15.43 -4.24 -13.05
C ALA A 135 16.34 -5.10 -12.16
N ASP A 136 16.40 -4.76 -10.88
CA ASP A 136 17.32 -5.32 -9.90
C ASP A 136 16.59 -6.41 -9.07
N PRO A 137 16.97 -7.70 -9.18
CA PRO A 137 16.41 -8.76 -8.35
C PRO A 137 16.99 -8.74 -6.93
N LYS A 138 16.26 -9.34 -6.00
CA LYS A 138 16.69 -9.58 -4.63
C LYS A 138 16.33 -10.99 -4.16
N SER A 139 16.98 -11.43 -3.10
CA SER A 139 16.58 -12.64 -2.37
C SER A 139 15.57 -12.31 -1.25
N GLY A 140 14.95 -13.36 -0.69
CA GLY A 140 14.05 -13.26 0.45
C GLY A 140 12.66 -12.76 0.10
N GLY A 141 11.71 -12.98 1.02
CA GLY A 141 10.27 -12.76 0.79
C GLY A 141 9.70 -11.49 1.41
N GLN A 142 10.49 -10.45 1.65
CA GLN A 142 10.05 -9.23 2.33
C GLN A 142 10.00 -8.02 1.39
N HIS A 143 9.15 -7.06 1.74
CA HIS A 143 9.10 -5.67 1.26
C HIS A 143 9.04 -5.56 -0.28
N PHE A 144 7.89 -5.92 -0.86
CA PHE A 144 7.61 -5.78 -2.29
C PHE A 144 6.88 -4.47 -2.65
N GLY A 145 6.12 -3.90 -1.71
CA GLY A 145 5.29 -2.72 -1.97
C GLY A 145 4.07 -3.06 -2.81
N SER A 146 4.00 -2.50 -4.02
CA SER A 146 3.11 -2.86 -5.14
C SER A 146 1.78 -2.12 -5.27
N ARG A 147 1.47 -1.13 -4.44
CA ARG A 147 0.27 -0.30 -4.58
C ARG A 147 0.33 0.56 -5.86
N ILE A 148 -0.77 0.57 -6.61
CA ILE A 148 -1.01 1.34 -7.83
C ILE A 148 -1.97 2.49 -7.52
N VAL A 149 -1.64 3.70 -7.95
CA VAL A 149 -2.55 4.86 -7.87
C VAL A 149 -2.51 5.62 -9.19
N TRP A 150 -3.66 5.79 -9.83
CA TRP A 150 -3.78 6.61 -11.03
C TRP A 150 -3.78 8.10 -10.72
N LEU A 151 -3.12 8.86 -11.58
CA LEU A 151 -3.11 10.32 -11.58
C LEU A 151 -4.08 10.88 -12.62
N PRO A 152 -4.51 12.15 -12.49
CA PRO A 152 -5.48 12.76 -13.41
C PRO A 152 -5.01 12.84 -14.86
N ASP A 153 -3.70 12.84 -15.09
CA ASP A 153 -3.06 12.84 -16.41
C ASP A 153 -2.95 11.44 -17.03
N LYS A 154 -3.57 10.43 -16.41
CA LYS A 154 -3.56 9.01 -16.83
C LYS A 154 -2.17 8.37 -16.77
N THR A 155 -1.24 8.96 -16.02
CA THR A 155 -0.07 8.24 -15.51
C THR A 155 -0.43 7.48 -14.23
N LEU A 156 0.36 6.49 -13.87
CA LEU A 156 0.19 5.71 -12.65
C LEU A 156 1.41 5.81 -11.75
N LEU A 157 1.16 5.78 -10.45
CA LEU A 157 2.17 5.59 -9.42
C LEU A 157 2.24 4.12 -9.03
N LEU A 158 3.45 3.56 -8.96
CA LEU A 158 3.72 2.21 -8.46
C LEU A 158 4.79 2.29 -7.37
N ASN A 159 4.52 1.79 -6.17
CA ASN A 159 5.57 1.73 -5.14
C ASN A 159 6.36 0.42 -5.21
N VAL A 160 7.68 0.53 -5.14
CA VAL A 160 8.62 -0.60 -4.98
C VAL A 160 9.37 -0.38 -3.67
N SER A 161 9.14 -1.27 -2.70
CA SER A 161 9.71 -1.13 -1.35
C SER A 161 11.22 -1.43 -1.30
N ASP A 162 11.86 -1.22 -0.15
CA ASP A 162 13.32 -1.22 0.04
C ASP A 162 13.99 -2.60 -0.12
N GLY A 163 13.20 -3.67 -0.22
CA GLY A 163 13.67 -5.02 -0.47
C GLY A 163 13.81 -5.93 0.74
N GLY A 164 13.82 -5.41 1.98
CA GLY A 164 13.78 -6.27 3.17
C GLY A 164 14.67 -5.85 4.34
N ASN A 165 14.59 -6.63 5.41
CA ASN A 165 15.43 -6.44 6.59
C ASN A 165 16.79 -7.16 6.46
N PRO A 166 17.83 -6.73 7.21
CA PRO A 166 19.07 -7.47 7.35
C PRO A 166 18.81 -8.93 7.73
N PRO A 167 19.62 -9.87 7.23
CA PRO A 167 20.86 -9.66 6.48
C PRO A 167 20.67 -9.53 4.95
N ILE A 168 19.47 -9.24 4.43
CA ILE A 168 19.26 -9.11 2.99
C ILE A 168 20.14 -7.97 2.46
N GLY A 169 21.03 -8.32 1.52
CA GLY A 169 21.99 -7.42 0.93
C GLY A 169 21.81 -7.26 -0.57
N PHE A 170 22.31 -6.15 -1.10
CA PHE A 170 22.38 -5.87 -2.52
C PHE A 170 23.71 -5.16 -2.82
N LYS A 171 24.49 -5.70 -3.76
CA LYS A 171 25.81 -5.18 -4.16
C LYS A 171 26.76 -4.90 -2.98
N GLY A 172 26.77 -5.80 -1.98
CA GLY A 172 27.68 -5.73 -0.83
C GLY A 172 27.23 -4.86 0.33
N GLU A 173 26.03 -4.26 0.26
CA GLU A 173 25.46 -3.44 1.33
C GLU A 173 24.10 -3.97 1.79
N ASN A 174 23.62 -3.54 2.95
CA ASN A 174 22.24 -3.80 3.37
C ASN A 174 21.26 -3.25 2.31
N ILE A 175 20.31 -4.07 1.85
CA ILE A 175 19.43 -3.71 0.73
C ILE A 175 18.62 -2.42 1.00
N ARG A 176 18.25 -2.19 2.27
CA ARG A 176 17.55 -0.97 2.70
C ARG A 176 18.28 0.33 2.32
N ASN A 177 19.61 0.32 2.21
CA ASN A 177 20.38 1.50 1.83
C ASN A 177 20.09 1.94 0.38
N GLN A 178 19.61 1.01 -0.45
CA GLN A 178 19.21 1.30 -1.83
C GLN A 178 17.99 2.23 -1.92
N ALA A 179 17.23 2.42 -0.83
CA ALA A 179 16.18 3.44 -0.73
C ALA A 179 16.70 4.86 -1.02
N GLN A 180 17.98 5.14 -0.74
CA GLN A 180 18.64 6.42 -1.05
C GLN A 180 19.34 6.43 -2.42
N ASN A 181 19.51 5.27 -3.06
CA ASN A 181 20.19 5.14 -4.34
C ASN A 181 19.20 5.33 -5.51
N LEU A 182 19.40 6.36 -6.33
CA LEU A 182 18.60 6.62 -7.54
C LEU A 182 18.89 5.65 -8.69
N GLY A 183 19.96 4.86 -8.61
CA GLY A 183 20.31 3.85 -9.62
C GLY A 183 19.53 2.54 -9.52
N THR A 184 18.60 2.42 -8.55
CA THR A 184 17.76 1.22 -8.32
C THR A 184 16.31 1.64 -8.09
N HIS A 185 15.37 0.70 -8.23
CA HIS A 185 13.97 0.94 -7.89
C HIS A 185 13.61 0.61 -6.43
N PHE A 186 14.55 0.12 -5.61
CA PHE A 186 14.26 -0.20 -4.20
C PHE A 186 13.96 1.05 -3.38
N GLY A 187 12.88 1.03 -2.60
CA GLY A 187 12.47 2.11 -1.70
C GLY A 187 12.03 3.37 -2.43
N LYS A 188 11.29 3.21 -3.54
CA LYS A 188 10.83 4.28 -4.43
C LYS A 188 9.32 4.23 -4.65
N VAL A 189 8.73 5.38 -4.95
CA VAL A 189 7.51 5.42 -5.77
C VAL A 189 7.93 5.81 -7.17
N LEU A 190 7.45 5.05 -8.15
CA LEU A 190 7.69 5.26 -9.56
C LEU A 190 6.46 5.92 -10.19
N ARG A 191 6.66 6.79 -11.18
CA ARG A 191 5.57 7.30 -12.03
C ARG A 191 5.77 6.83 -13.46
N LEU A 192 4.81 6.07 -13.94
CA LEU A 192 4.82 5.40 -15.23
C LEU A 192 3.65 5.89 -16.09
N GLN A 193 3.84 5.88 -17.40
CA GLN A 193 2.76 5.93 -18.37
C GLN A 193 1.90 4.66 -18.26
N ASP A 194 0.74 4.66 -18.91
CA ASP A 194 -0.17 3.50 -18.91
C ASP A 194 0.44 2.25 -19.57
N ASP A 195 1.45 2.41 -20.43
CA ASP A 195 2.23 1.34 -21.06
C ASP A 195 3.46 0.90 -20.24
N GLY A 196 3.64 1.45 -19.04
CA GLY A 196 4.74 1.10 -18.12
C GLY A 196 6.07 1.82 -18.39
N THR A 197 6.15 2.68 -19.41
CA THR A 197 7.33 3.53 -19.65
C THR A 197 7.41 4.68 -18.63
N ALA A 198 8.59 5.27 -18.43
CA ALA A 198 8.75 6.42 -17.54
C ALA A 198 7.96 7.63 -18.06
N ALA A 199 7.25 8.34 -17.16
CA ALA A 199 6.66 9.63 -17.53
C ALA A 199 7.77 10.65 -17.87
N PRO A 200 7.64 11.41 -18.97
CA PRO A 200 8.74 12.21 -19.54
C PRO A 200 9.16 13.40 -18.65
N ASP A 201 8.26 13.90 -17.82
CA ASP A 201 8.46 15.03 -16.90
C ASP A 201 8.80 14.56 -15.47
N ASN A 202 9.24 13.32 -15.29
CA ASN A 202 9.61 12.81 -13.98
C ASN A 202 10.78 13.60 -13.35
N PRO A 203 10.79 13.78 -12.01
CA PRO A 203 11.71 14.70 -11.32
C PRO A 203 13.20 14.39 -11.47
N PHE A 204 13.55 13.14 -11.79
CA PHE A 204 14.93 12.68 -11.91
C PHE A 204 15.34 12.34 -13.35
N VAL A 205 14.49 12.62 -14.34
CA VAL A 205 14.83 12.46 -15.76
C VAL A 205 16.05 13.31 -16.11
N GLY A 206 16.99 12.73 -16.86
CA GLY A 206 18.22 13.40 -17.28
C GLY A 206 19.31 13.49 -16.20
N ARG A 207 19.03 13.11 -14.94
CA ARG A 207 20.07 13.05 -13.90
C ARG A 207 20.98 11.84 -14.13
N PRO A 208 22.31 12.02 -14.29
CA PRO A 208 23.23 10.90 -14.49
C PRO A 208 23.12 9.85 -13.39
N GLY A 209 22.95 8.59 -13.78
CA GLY A 209 22.84 7.45 -12.85
C GLY A 209 21.50 7.28 -12.16
N ALA A 210 20.51 8.16 -12.41
CA ALA A 210 19.15 7.99 -11.90
C ALA A 210 18.29 7.18 -12.87
N LYS A 211 17.43 6.30 -12.34
CA LYS A 211 16.38 5.65 -13.14
C LYS A 211 15.25 6.65 -13.43
N PRO A 212 14.80 6.78 -14.69
CA PRO A 212 13.87 7.83 -15.11
C PRO A 212 12.45 7.64 -14.56
N GLU A 213 12.09 6.44 -14.12
CA GLU A 213 10.77 6.15 -13.55
C GLU A 213 10.58 6.72 -12.14
N ILE A 214 11.67 7.09 -11.45
CA ILE A 214 11.60 7.49 -10.05
C ILE A 214 10.81 8.80 -9.91
N TRP A 215 9.81 8.76 -9.04
CA TRP A 215 9.01 9.91 -8.64
C TRP A 215 9.38 10.39 -7.25
N THR A 216 9.48 9.48 -6.26
CA THR A 216 9.98 9.77 -4.90
C THR A 216 10.94 8.69 -4.41
N LEU A 217 11.72 9.00 -3.39
CA LEU A 217 12.70 8.07 -2.79
C LEU A 217 12.70 8.10 -1.27
N GLY A 218 13.44 7.17 -0.65
CA GLY A 218 13.59 7.10 0.80
C GLY A 218 12.41 6.45 1.51
N HIS A 219 11.78 5.46 0.88
CA HIS A 219 10.68 4.70 1.47
C HIS A 219 11.17 3.34 1.96
N ARG A 220 10.62 2.84 3.07
CA ARG A 220 10.86 1.50 3.58
C ARG A 220 9.93 0.50 2.92
N ASN A 221 8.66 0.53 3.30
CA ASN A 221 7.68 -0.45 2.83
C ASN A 221 6.26 0.10 2.82
N ILE A 222 5.98 1.00 1.86
CA ILE A 222 4.63 1.51 1.61
C ILE A 222 3.67 0.34 1.36
N GLN A 223 2.54 0.36 2.05
CA GLN A 223 1.47 -0.64 1.91
C GLN A 223 0.21 -0.04 1.30
N GLY A 224 -0.27 1.05 1.89
CA GLY A 224 -1.40 1.83 1.38
C GLY A 224 -0.93 3.12 0.72
N MET A 225 -1.53 3.45 -0.40
CA MET A 225 -1.32 4.69 -1.13
C MET A 225 -2.65 5.09 -1.76
N THR A 226 -3.01 6.36 -1.69
CA THR A 226 -4.27 6.87 -2.24
C THR A 226 -4.13 8.34 -2.63
N ARG A 227 -4.93 8.77 -3.61
CA ARG A 227 -5.01 10.17 -4.03
C ARG A 227 -6.17 10.83 -3.30
N ASP A 228 -5.91 11.96 -2.65
CA ASP A 228 -6.98 12.83 -2.16
C ASP A 228 -7.81 13.31 -3.36
N PRO A 229 -9.10 12.97 -3.42
CA PRO A 229 -9.94 13.29 -4.57
C PRO A 229 -10.18 14.80 -4.74
N VAL A 230 -10.02 15.60 -3.66
CA VAL A 230 -10.23 17.05 -3.68
C VAL A 230 -8.93 17.78 -3.99
N SER A 231 -7.87 17.56 -3.20
CA SER A 231 -6.61 18.31 -3.38
C SER A 231 -5.66 17.69 -4.41
N GLY A 232 -5.87 16.43 -4.78
CA GLY A 232 -4.98 15.68 -5.67
C GLY A 232 -3.67 15.23 -5.03
N ARG A 233 -3.43 15.54 -3.75
CA ARG A 233 -2.25 15.08 -3.01
C ARG A 233 -2.22 13.56 -2.88
N ILE A 234 -1.03 12.98 -2.88
CA ILE A 234 -0.86 11.54 -2.68
C ILE A 234 -0.54 11.30 -1.21
N TRP A 235 -1.34 10.45 -0.58
CA TRP A 235 -1.13 10.00 0.79
C TRP A 235 -0.64 8.56 0.76
N ALA A 236 0.34 8.25 1.59
CA ALA A 236 0.89 6.92 1.73
C ALA A 236 1.06 6.57 3.21
N ASN A 237 0.87 5.29 3.53
CA ASN A 237 1.33 4.75 4.79
C ASN A 237 2.39 3.68 4.54
N GLU A 238 3.28 3.50 5.50
CA GLU A 238 4.32 2.49 5.39
C GLU A 238 4.67 1.83 6.72
N HIS A 239 5.20 0.61 6.62
CA HIS A 239 5.72 -0.10 7.78
C HIS A 239 7.09 0.45 8.15
N GLY A 240 7.25 0.81 9.41
CA GLY A 240 8.55 0.91 10.06
C GLY A 240 9.11 -0.47 10.42
N ALA A 241 10.29 -0.50 11.05
CA ALA A 241 10.83 -1.73 11.63
C ALA A 241 10.13 -2.07 12.96
N ARG A 242 10.80 -1.90 14.11
CA ARG A 242 10.15 -2.00 15.42
C ARG A 242 9.63 -0.63 15.85
N GLY A 243 8.36 -0.36 15.55
CA GLY A 243 7.80 0.99 15.69
C GLY A 243 8.15 1.88 14.50
N GLY A 244 7.68 3.12 14.51
CA GLY A 244 7.96 4.08 13.44
C GLY A 244 7.23 3.77 12.13
N ASP A 245 6.01 3.22 12.19
CA ASP A 245 5.17 3.24 10.98
C ASP A 245 4.78 4.69 10.69
N GLU A 246 4.62 5.05 9.43
CA GLU A 246 4.43 6.45 9.04
C GLU A 246 3.17 6.66 8.21
N LEU A 247 2.58 7.84 8.35
CA LEU A 247 1.65 8.45 7.41
C LEU A 247 2.36 9.63 6.74
N ASN A 248 2.39 9.62 5.42
CA ASN A 248 3.12 10.57 4.60
C ASN A 248 2.17 11.23 3.58
N VAL A 249 2.40 12.51 3.30
CA VAL A 249 1.94 13.16 2.07
C VAL A 249 3.14 13.21 1.14
N ILE A 250 3.04 12.51 0.00
CA ILE A 250 4.16 12.32 -0.91
C ILE A 250 4.03 13.16 -2.18
N GLU A 251 5.14 13.76 -2.59
CA GLU A 251 5.24 14.71 -3.71
C GLU A 251 6.51 14.42 -4.52
N GLY A 252 6.41 14.56 -5.86
CA GLY A 252 7.50 14.23 -6.76
C GLY A 252 8.79 15.00 -6.49
N GLY A 253 9.93 14.30 -6.52
CA GLY A 253 11.26 14.88 -6.33
C GLY A 253 11.75 14.86 -4.88
N HIS A 254 10.89 14.50 -3.93
CA HIS A 254 11.20 14.54 -2.51
C HIS A 254 11.70 13.20 -1.95
N ASN A 255 12.53 13.29 -0.91
CA ASN A 255 13.12 12.19 -0.14
C ASN A 255 12.41 12.04 1.21
N TYR A 256 11.96 10.82 1.52
CA TYR A 256 11.23 10.46 2.75
C TYR A 256 12.11 9.76 3.78
N GLY A 257 13.42 9.73 3.54
CA GLY A 257 14.41 9.60 4.60
C GLY A 257 14.85 8.20 4.97
N TRP A 258 14.11 7.14 4.65
CA TRP A 258 14.56 5.79 5.00
C TRP A 258 15.85 5.38 4.26
N PRO A 259 16.84 4.74 4.92
CA PRO A 259 16.96 4.51 6.38
C PRO A 259 17.79 5.59 7.10
N VAL A 260 18.20 6.66 6.42
CA VAL A 260 19.08 7.71 6.98
C VAL A 260 18.44 8.54 8.08
N VAL A 261 17.12 8.71 8.08
CA VAL A 261 16.35 9.12 9.25
C VAL A 261 15.20 8.14 9.45
N THR A 262 14.88 7.82 10.70
CA THR A 262 13.74 6.96 11.00
C THR A 262 13.38 6.98 12.47
N TYR A 263 12.08 6.91 12.74
CA TYR A 263 11.55 6.69 14.08
C TYR A 263 11.68 5.24 14.55
N SER A 264 11.99 4.31 13.65
CA SER A 264 12.17 2.90 13.98
C SER A 264 13.47 2.62 14.72
N ILE A 265 13.44 1.54 15.50
CA ILE A 265 14.62 0.82 15.95
C ILE A 265 14.65 -0.56 15.29
N GLU A 266 15.81 -1.21 15.35
CA GLU A 266 15.94 -2.59 14.92
C GLU A 266 15.09 -3.51 15.80
N TYR A 267 14.61 -4.61 15.23
CA TYR A 267 13.82 -5.58 15.99
C TYR A 267 14.59 -6.12 17.21
N TRP A 268 15.92 -6.25 17.09
CA TRP A 268 16.81 -6.68 18.17
C TRP A 268 17.23 -5.55 19.14
N GLY A 269 16.81 -4.30 18.92
CA GLY A 269 16.89 -3.21 19.91
C GLY A 269 17.67 -1.94 19.51
N PRO A 270 18.86 -2.02 18.88
CA PRO A 270 19.64 -0.85 18.49
C PRO A 270 18.90 0.09 17.54
N LYS A 271 19.33 1.35 17.47
CA LYS A 271 18.82 2.31 16.50
C LYS A 271 19.23 1.92 15.08
N ILE A 272 18.38 2.27 14.12
CA ILE A 272 18.69 2.16 12.67
C ILE A 272 19.44 3.39 12.18
N SER A 273 19.04 4.57 12.64
CA SER A 273 19.72 5.85 12.42
C SER A 273 19.78 6.62 13.74
N ASP A 274 20.74 7.51 13.93
CA ASP A 274 20.75 8.41 15.08
C ASP A 274 19.78 9.58 14.97
N GLU A 275 19.26 9.84 13.76
CA GLU A 275 18.39 10.99 13.44
C GLU A 275 16.94 10.56 13.13
N THR A 276 15.98 11.42 13.49
CA THR A 276 14.55 11.28 13.14
C THR A 276 14.09 12.35 12.14
N SER A 277 14.95 13.32 11.80
CA SER A 277 14.73 14.37 10.81
C SER A 277 16.08 14.95 10.37
N ARG A 278 16.14 15.51 9.15
CA ARG A 278 17.33 16.14 8.58
C ARG A 278 16.94 17.14 7.48
N PRO A 279 17.68 18.26 7.29
CA PRO A 279 17.44 19.16 6.16
C PRO A 279 17.41 18.44 4.81
N GLY A 280 16.41 18.78 3.98
CA GLY A 280 16.21 18.18 2.65
C GLY A 280 15.50 16.82 2.64
N ILE A 281 15.10 16.30 3.81
CA ILE A 281 14.22 15.14 3.96
C ILE A 281 12.87 15.61 4.47
N VAL A 282 11.79 15.07 3.90
CA VAL A 282 10.42 15.37 4.30
C VAL A 282 10.05 14.52 5.52
N ASP A 283 9.63 15.17 6.60
CA ASP A 283 9.16 14.48 7.80
C ASP A 283 7.75 13.91 7.60
N PRO A 284 7.41 12.79 8.28
CA PRO A 284 6.07 12.23 8.22
C PRO A 284 5.03 13.12 8.88
N ILE A 285 3.77 13.01 8.42
CA ILE A 285 2.62 13.70 9.01
C ILE A 285 2.31 13.13 10.39
N LEU A 286 2.45 11.81 10.55
CA LEU A 286 2.15 11.09 11.77
C LEU A 286 3.01 9.83 11.85
N VAL A 287 3.47 9.52 13.05
CA VAL A 287 4.23 8.30 13.33
C VAL A 287 3.42 7.41 14.29
N TRP A 288 3.23 6.14 13.95
CA TRP A 288 2.61 5.17 14.86
C TRP A 288 3.67 4.33 15.58
N THR A 289 3.66 4.42 16.91
CA THR A 289 4.52 3.61 17.80
C THR A 289 3.73 3.19 19.04
N PRO A 290 3.59 1.88 19.32
CA PRO A 290 4.15 0.74 18.58
C PRO A 290 3.60 0.62 17.14
N SER A 291 4.38 -0.02 16.26
CA SER A 291 3.99 -0.28 14.87
C SER A 291 2.69 -1.06 14.86
N LYS A 292 1.69 -0.54 14.13
CA LYS A 292 0.38 -1.16 13.87
C LYS A 292 0.39 -2.03 12.61
N ALA A 293 1.47 -1.97 11.84
CA ALA A 293 1.61 -2.53 10.50
C ALA A 293 0.47 -2.02 9.60
N PRO A 294 0.46 -0.72 9.22
CA PRO A 294 -0.60 -0.15 8.40
C PRO A 294 -0.70 -0.87 7.05
N SER A 295 -1.89 -0.86 6.46
CA SER A 295 -2.15 -1.58 5.22
C SER A 295 -2.94 -0.69 4.25
N GLY A 296 -4.03 -1.16 3.66
CA GLY A 296 -4.89 -0.36 2.79
C GLY A 296 -5.16 1.05 3.32
N LEU A 297 -5.27 1.99 2.40
CA LEU A 297 -5.48 3.41 2.69
C LEU A 297 -6.51 3.97 1.74
N THR A 298 -7.56 4.61 2.27
CA THR A 298 -8.59 5.25 1.45
C THR A 298 -9.09 6.52 2.11
N PHE A 299 -9.36 7.54 1.30
CA PHE A 299 -10.26 8.62 1.69
C PHE A 299 -11.70 8.12 1.70
N TYR A 300 -12.50 8.69 2.58
CA TYR A 300 -13.95 8.57 2.50
C TYR A 300 -14.58 9.80 1.86
N THR A 301 -15.45 9.58 0.89
CA THR A 301 -16.09 10.61 0.06
C THR A 301 -17.62 10.54 0.06
N GLY A 302 -18.17 9.44 0.56
CA GLY A 302 -19.62 9.21 0.60
C GLY A 302 -20.33 9.96 1.71
N GLU A 303 -21.63 9.70 1.83
CA GLU A 303 -22.53 10.33 2.81
C GLU A 303 -23.13 9.31 3.80
N VAL A 304 -22.82 8.02 3.65
CA VAL A 304 -23.36 6.94 4.49
C VAL A 304 -22.97 7.10 5.96
N TYR A 305 -21.75 7.58 6.23
CA TYR A 305 -21.27 7.83 7.60
C TYR A 305 -21.16 9.35 7.85
N PRO A 306 -22.09 9.94 8.62
CA PRO A 306 -22.02 11.36 8.95
C PRO A 306 -20.70 11.74 9.61
N GLY A 307 -20.04 12.76 9.08
CA GLY A 307 -18.80 13.32 9.63
C GLY A 307 -17.52 12.58 9.23
N TRP A 308 -17.58 11.51 8.43
CA TRP A 308 -16.36 10.84 7.92
C TRP A 308 -15.88 11.41 6.58
N LYS A 309 -16.68 12.23 5.90
CA LYS A 309 -16.34 12.75 4.57
C LYS A 309 -15.09 13.62 4.62
N GLY A 310 -14.09 13.27 3.82
CA GLY A 310 -12.77 13.92 3.79
C GLY A 310 -11.75 13.30 4.74
N ASP A 311 -12.15 12.35 5.58
CA ASP A 311 -11.25 11.64 6.48
C ASP A 311 -10.57 10.44 5.79
N LEU A 312 -9.53 9.95 6.44
CA LEU A 312 -8.68 8.89 5.93
C LEU A 312 -8.80 7.62 6.78
N PHE A 313 -8.88 6.47 6.13
CA PHE A 313 -9.01 5.17 6.78
C PHE A 313 -7.82 4.30 6.42
N SER A 314 -7.09 3.85 7.43
CA SER A 314 -5.89 3.02 7.28
C SER A 314 -6.09 1.68 7.97
N GLY A 315 -6.07 0.59 7.22
CA GLY A 315 -6.07 -0.75 7.79
C GLY A 315 -4.84 -0.99 8.69
N ALA A 316 -4.96 -1.92 9.63
CA ALA A 316 -3.87 -2.33 10.51
C ALA A 316 -3.81 -3.86 10.63
N LEU A 317 -2.73 -4.45 10.14
CA LEU A 317 -2.53 -5.90 10.15
C LEU A 317 -2.28 -6.42 11.56
N LYS A 318 -1.45 -5.73 12.35
CA LYS A 318 -1.02 -6.25 13.67
C LYS A 318 -2.13 -6.12 14.73
N PHE A 319 -2.79 -4.97 14.76
CA PHE A 319 -3.84 -4.67 15.75
C PHE A 319 -5.26 -4.98 15.28
N ARG A 320 -5.42 -5.56 14.08
CA ARG A 320 -6.70 -6.12 13.60
C ARG A 320 -7.85 -5.10 13.62
N GLN A 321 -7.54 -3.90 13.14
CA GLN A 321 -8.41 -2.73 13.22
C GLN A 321 -8.28 -1.86 11.97
N ILE A 322 -9.20 -0.93 11.80
CA ILE A 322 -9.04 0.23 10.92
C ILE A 322 -8.74 1.43 11.80
N ARG A 323 -7.75 2.24 11.42
CA ARG A 323 -7.53 3.56 11.98
C ARG A 323 -8.31 4.59 11.16
N HIS A 324 -9.25 5.28 11.79
CA HIS A 324 -9.94 6.44 11.23
C HIS A 324 -9.20 7.71 11.66
N LEU A 325 -8.72 8.47 10.69
CA LEU A 325 -7.92 9.68 10.86
C LEU A 325 -8.77 10.88 10.45
N LYS A 326 -9.11 11.73 11.43
CA LYS A 326 -9.88 12.96 11.23
C LYS A 326 -8.95 14.05 10.69
N LEU A 327 -9.26 14.60 9.52
CA LEU A 327 -8.35 15.50 8.81
C LEU A 327 -8.80 16.96 8.79
N LYS A 328 -7.82 17.88 8.90
CA LYS A 328 -7.98 19.30 8.56
C LYS A 328 -6.83 19.73 7.65
N GLY A 329 -7.07 19.68 6.34
CA GLY A 329 -6.01 19.79 5.35
C GLY A 329 -5.08 18.59 5.46
N THR A 330 -3.77 18.82 5.59
CA THR A 330 -2.78 17.74 5.80
C THR A 330 -2.55 17.37 7.25
N ARG A 331 -3.27 17.99 8.20
CA ARG A 331 -3.11 17.71 9.64
C ARG A 331 -4.11 16.67 10.11
N VAL A 332 -3.62 15.69 10.86
CA VAL A 332 -4.45 14.79 11.66
C VAL A 332 -4.87 15.54 12.93
N VAL A 333 -6.17 15.75 13.09
CA VAL A 333 -6.75 16.47 14.25
C VAL A 333 -7.45 15.54 15.25
N GLY A 334 -7.57 14.26 14.91
CA GLY A 334 -8.09 13.23 15.80
C GLY A 334 -7.94 11.84 15.18
N GLU A 335 -7.96 10.82 16.04
CA GLU A 335 -7.88 9.42 15.64
C GLU A 335 -8.84 8.57 16.48
N GLU A 336 -9.52 7.65 15.81
CA GLU A 336 -10.31 6.58 16.43
C GLU A 336 -9.96 5.24 15.76
N LYS A 337 -10.33 4.13 16.38
CA LYS A 337 -10.17 2.78 15.82
C LYS A 337 -11.51 2.09 15.64
N LEU A 338 -11.61 1.28 14.60
CA LEU A 338 -12.69 0.30 14.42
C LEU A 338 -12.07 -1.09 14.57
N THR A 339 -12.36 -1.75 15.68
CA THR A 339 -11.79 -3.07 16.00
C THR A 339 -12.52 -4.18 15.23
N ILE A 340 -11.87 -4.67 14.15
CA ILE A 340 -12.44 -5.70 13.26
C ILE A 340 -12.26 -7.11 13.83
N GLY A 341 -11.22 -7.34 14.64
CA GLY A 341 -10.91 -8.65 15.24
C GLY A 341 -10.14 -9.61 14.34
N GLN A 342 -9.96 -9.25 13.06
CA GLN A 342 -9.13 -9.94 12.07
C GLN A 342 -8.08 -9.00 11.47
N ARG A 343 -6.97 -9.53 10.94
CA ARG A 343 -5.91 -8.72 10.32
C ARG A 343 -6.49 -7.96 9.13
N VAL A 344 -6.44 -6.62 9.14
CA VAL A 344 -7.01 -5.82 8.04
C VAL A 344 -5.95 -5.62 6.94
N ARG A 345 -6.21 -6.14 5.73
CA ARG A 345 -5.33 -6.02 4.56
C ARG A 345 -5.63 -4.79 3.73
N ASP A 346 -6.88 -4.61 3.33
CA ASP A 346 -7.28 -3.45 2.53
C ASP A 346 -8.54 -2.82 3.08
N VAL A 347 -8.68 -1.52 2.85
CA VAL A 347 -9.89 -0.76 3.16
C VAL A 347 -10.20 0.16 1.98
N ARG A 348 -11.39 0.04 1.42
CA ARG A 348 -11.83 0.78 0.23
C ARG A 348 -13.28 1.24 0.40
N GLN A 349 -13.61 2.39 -0.16
CA GLN A 349 -15.01 2.77 -0.34
C GLN A 349 -15.59 2.03 -1.55
N GLY A 350 -16.78 1.44 -1.38
CA GLY A 350 -17.57 0.85 -2.46
C GLY A 350 -18.35 1.89 -3.25
N PRO A 351 -18.87 1.53 -4.45
CA PRO A 351 -19.69 2.42 -5.27
C PRO A 351 -21.02 2.80 -4.59
N ASP A 352 -21.46 2.01 -3.61
CA ASP A 352 -22.64 2.25 -2.78
C ASP A 352 -22.37 3.16 -1.57
N GLY A 353 -21.14 3.65 -1.41
CA GLY A 353 -20.76 4.59 -0.37
C GLY A 353 -20.42 3.97 0.99
N TYR A 354 -20.42 2.63 1.12
CA TYR A 354 -19.95 1.95 2.32
C TYR A 354 -18.43 1.72 2.29
N LEU A 355 -17.81 1.53 3.46
CA LEU A 355 -16.44 1.04 3.57
C LEU A 355 -16.44 -0.49 3.54
N TYR A 356 -15.52 -1.04 2.76
CA TYR A 356 -15.27 -2.46 2.62
C TYR A 356 -13.86 -2.81 3.10
N VAL A 357 -13.72 -4.01 3.63
CA VAL A 357 -12.50 -4.48 4.30
C VAL A 357 -12.14 -5.85 3.78
N LEU A 358 -10.89 -6.04 3.37
CA LEU A 358 -10.32 -7.36 3.14
C LEU A 358 -9.53 -7.82 4.37
N THR A 359 -9.71 -9.07 4.80
CA THR A 359 -8.96 -9.64 5.93
C THR A 359 -7.79 -10.53 5.48
N ASP A 360 -6.61 -10.35 6.07
CA ASP A 360 -5.34 -11.02 5.73
C ASP A 360 -5.23 -12.40 6.42
N GLU A 361 -6.15 -13.31 6.15
CA GLU A 361 -6.26 -14.63 6.80
C GLU A 361 -6.28 -15.76 5.74
N ASP A 362 -6.09 -17.02 6.17
CA ASP A 362 -6.19 -18.19 5.27
C ASP A 362 -7.63 -18.39 4.74
N ASP A 363 -8.63 -18.19 5.61
CA ASP A 363 -10.05 -18.05 5.27
C ASP A 363 -10.48 -16.58 5.46
N GLY A 364 -9.89 -15.72 4.62
CA GLY A 364 -10.16 -14.30 4.56
C GLY A 364 -11.56 -13.99 4.04
N ALA A 365 -11.99 -12.76 4.31
CA ALA A 365 -13.34 -12.28 4.00
C ALA A 365 -13.31 -10.88 3.38
N LEU A 366 -14.36 -10.59 2.61
CA LEU A 366 -14.79 -9.23 2.30
C LEU A 366 -15.88 -8.85 3.30
N LEU A 367 -15.58 -7.85 4.13
CA LEU A 367 -16.52 -7.28 5.09
C LEU A 367 -17.04 -5.94 4.57
N ARG A 368 -18.27 -5.59 4.91
CA ARG A 368 -18.85 -4.26 4.75
C ARG A 368 -19.08 -3.64 6.13
N ILE A 369 -18.58 -2.43 6.34
CA ILE A 369 -18.85 -1.65 7.56
C ILE A 369 -20.21 -0.99 7.39
N LEU A 370 -21.08 -1.09 8.38
CA LEU A 370 -22.42 -0.49 8.36
C LEU A 370 -22.55 0.45 9.55
N PRO A 371 -23.24 1.60 9.41
CA PRO A 371 -23.71 2.34 10.57
C PRO A 371 -24.55 1.39 11.44
N ALA A 372 -24.35 1.42 12.76
CA ALA A 372 -25.25 0.72 13.66
C ALA A 372 -26.63 1.40 13.60
N GLU A 373 -27.69 0.61 13.56
CA GLU A 373 -29.06 1.14 13.71
C GLU A 373 -29.17 1.82 15.07
N LYS A 374 -29.89 2.95 15.11
CA LYS A 374 -30.10 3.73 16.34
C LYS A 374 -30.91 2.96 17.38
#